data_AF-A0A935TNP5-F1
#
_entry.id   AF-A0A935TNP5-F1
#
_cell.length_a   1.000
_cell.length_b   1.000
_cell.length_c   1.000
_cell.angle_alpha   90.00
_cell.angle_beta   90.00
_cell.angle_gamma   90.00
#
_symmetry.space_group_name_H-M   'P 1'
#
loop_
_entity.id
_entity.type
_entity.pdbx_description
1 polymer ?
#
loop_
_entity_poly.entity_id
_entity_poly.type
_entity_poly.pdbx_seq_one_letter_code
_entity_poly.pdbx_strand_id
1 'polypeptide(L)' 'MENKRQWELPELLFPDQNSRWLSNLLKKGTIRKLGPKLYTSDFTEEDSAIVKRNIWKITGRMFPMLLRPYSQYLPL' A
#
# COMPACT_ATOMS: atom_id res chain seq x y z
N MET A 1 -27.06 5.23 13.51
CA MET A 1 -26.93 4.60 12.17
C MET A 1 -25.49 4.13 12.04
N GLU A 2 -25.30 2.83 12.11
CA GLU A 2 -24.00 2.15 12.13
C GLU A 2 -23.23 2.45 10.83
N ASN A 3 -21.99 2.95 10.96
CA ASN A 3 -21.18 3.41 9.85
C ASN A 3 -20.61 2.21 9.08
N LYS A 4 -21.44 1.64 8.21
CA LYS A 4 -21.17 0.49 7.32
C LYS A 4 -19.99 0.64 6.35
N ARG A 5 -19.08 1.62 6.51
CA ARG A 5 -17.88 1.81 5.68
C ARG A 5 -16.58 1.30 6.32
N GLN A 6 -16.67 0.67 7.49
CA GLN A 6 -15.52 0.16 8.23
C GLN A 6 -14.97 -1.17 7.65
N TRP A 7 -15.73 -1.81 6.75
CA TRP A 7 -15.31 -2.94 5.91
C TRP A 7 -14.69 -2.43 4.60
N GLU A 8 -13.45 -2.69 4.20
CA GLU A 8 -12.27 -3.29 4.84
C GLU A 8 -11.09 -2.50 4.24
N LEU A 9 -10.29 -1.83 5.08
CA LEU A 9 -9.08 -1.18 4.54
C LEU A 9 -8.21 -2.26 3.91
N PRO A 10 -7.72 -2.06 2.67
CA PRO A 10 -6.81 -3.02 2.07
C PRO A 10 -5.62 -3.19 3.00
N GLU A 11 -5.17 -4.42 3.13
CA GLU A 11 -4.05 -4.79 4.01
C GLU A 11 -2.81 -3.92 3.80
N LEU A 12 -2.54 -3.53 2.55
CA LEU A 12 -1.50 -2.58 2.20
C LEU A 12 -2.08 -1.29 1.61
N LEU A 13 -1.59 -0.16 2.12
CA LEU A 13 -1.91 1.17 1.63
C LEU A 13 -0.64 1.91 1.24
N PHE A 14 -0.69 2.56 0.07
CA PHE A 14 0.40 3.35 -0.50
C PHE A 14 -0.04 4.81 -0.62
N PRO A 15 0.82 5.79 -0.32
CA PRO A 15 0.52 7.19 -0.58
C PRO A 15 0.47 7.44 -2.09
N ASP A 16 -0.45 8.32 -2.45
CA ASP A 16 -0.59 8.87 -3.80
C ASP A 16 -0.39 10.39 -3.73
N GLN A 17 -0.69 11.15 -4.80
CA GLN A 17 -0.43 12.59 -4.83
C GLN A 17 -1.12 13.36 -3.69
N ASN A 18 -2.28 12.88 -3.23
CA ASN A 18 -2.96 13.40 -2.05
C ASN A 18 -2.93 12.37 -0.91
N SER A 19 -1.92 12.45 -0.04
CA SER A 19 -1.73 11.53 1.08
C SER A 19 -2.35 12.00 2.41
N ARG A 20 -3.18 13.05 2.40
CA ARG A 20 -3.77 13.61 3.64
C ARG A 20 -4.68 12.62 4.37
N TRP A 21 -5.38 11.76 3.62
CA TRP A 21 -6.25 10.73 4.19
C TRP A 21 -5.46 9.66 4.97
N LEU A 22 -4.27 9.27 4.50
CA LEU A 22 -3.38 8.35 5.23
C LEU A 22 -2.90 8.96 6.53
N SER A 23 -2.51 10.24 6.52
CA SER A 23 -2.11 10.94 7.74
C SER A 23 -3.26 10.98 8.77
N ASN A 24 -4.50 11.15 8.31
CA ASN A 24 -5.67 11.09 9.19
C ASN A 24 -5.92 9.69 9.74
N LEU A 25 -5.78 8.63 8.94
CA LEU A 25 -5.92 7.24 9.39
C LEU A 25 -4.82 6.86 10.39
N LEU A 26 -3.58 7.28 10.14
CA LEU A 26 -2.45 7.06 11.04
C LEU A 26 -2.67 7.76 12.38
N LYS A 27 -3.15 9.02 12.36
CA LYS A 27 -3.51 9.77 13.57
C LYS A 27 -4.67 9.13 14.35
N LYS A 28 -5.62 8.51 13.65
CA LYS A 28 -6.73 7.76 14.26
C LYS A 28 -6.32 6.38 14.77
N GLY A 29 -5.09 5.94 14.52
CA GLY A 29 -4.64 4.59 14.89
C GLY A 29 -5.31 3.47 14.09
N THR A 30 -5.89 3.76 12.93
CA THR A 30 -6.59 2.77 12.08
C THR A 30 -5.64 2.07 11.10
N ILE A 31 -4.46 2.62 10.88
CA ILE A 31 -3.35 2.00 10.15
C ILE A 31 -2.05 2.23 10.90
N ARG A 32 -1.02 1.43 10.62
CA ARG A 32 0.35 1.63 11.09
C ARG A 32 1.34 1.70 9.94
N LYS A 33 2.54 2.20 10.20
CA LYS A 33 3.64 2.16 9.23
C LYS A 33 4.25 0.76 9.19
N LEU A 34 4.51 0.29 7.97
CA LEU A 34 5.29 -0.91 7.68
C LEU A 34 6.65 -0.54 7.05
N GLY A 35 6.75 0.64 6.41
CA GLY A 35 7.99 1.14 5.82
C GLY A 35 7.85 2.52 5.16
N PRO A 36 8.88 2.99 4.43
CA PRO A 36 8.81 4.23 3.67
C PRO A 36 7.68 4.18 2.64
N LYS A 37 6.71 5.09 2.76
CA LYS A 37 5.52 5.13 1.88
C LYS A 37 4.74 3.80 1.84
N LEU A 38 4.77 3.03 2.93
CA LEU A 38 4.06 1.76 3.04
C LEU A 38 3.38 1.66 4.41
N TYR A 39 2.07 1.46 4.38
CA TYR A 39 1.23 1.37 5.56
C TYR A 39 0.40 0.09 5.52
N THR A 40 0.00 -0.38 6.69
CA THR A 40 -0.86 -1.56 6.82
C THR A 40 -2.01 -1.33 7.79
N SER A 41 -3.14 -1.99 7.53
CA SER A 41 -4.27 -2.10 8.45
C SER A 41 -4.15 -3.31 9.39
N ASP A 42 -3.15 -4.18 9.21
CA ASP A 42 -2.87 -5.33 10.09
C ASP A 42 -2.02 -4.89 11.28
N PHE A 43 -2.52 -5.12 12.49
CA PHE A 43 -1.87 -4.79 13.76
C PHE A 43 -1.40 -6.03 14.54
N THR A 44 -1.66 -7.21 14.01
CA THR A 44 -1.50 -8.49 14.72
C THR A 44 -0.29 -9.26 14.24
N GLU A 45 -0.03 -9.23 12.93
CA GLU A 45 1.06 -9.97 12.34
C GLU A 45 2.38 -9.17 12.32
N GLU A 46 3.47 -9.91 12.30
CA GLU A 46 4.82 -9.39 12.19
C GLU A 46 5.10 -8.86 10.78
N ASP A 47 5.93 -7.82 10.70
CA ASP A 47 6.17 -7.07 9.47
C ASP A 47 6.67 -7.97 8.33
N SER A 48 7.56 -8.91 8.62
CA SER A 48 8.10 -9.82 7.61
C SER A 48 7.03 -10.74 7.01
N ALA A 49 6.05 -11.20 7.80
CA ALA A 49 4.94 -12.03 7.31
C ALA A 49 4.04 -11.25 6.35
N ILE A 50 3.73 -9.99 6.68
CA ILE A 50 2.94 -9.08 5.84
C ILE A 50 3.66 -8.80 4.52
N VAL A 51 4.96 -8.48 4.60
CA VAL A 51 5.78 -8.21 3.42
C VAL A 51 5.89 -9.44 2.52
N LYS A 52 6.11 -10.62 3.10
CA LYS A 52 6.30 -11.87 2.35
C LYS A 52 5.09 -12.23 1.50
N ARG A 53 3.86 -12.16 2.05
CA ARG A 53 2.64 -12.48 1.29
C ARG A 53 2.28 -11.41 0.24
N ASN A 54 2.75 -10.17 0.44
CA ASN A 54 2.46 -9.05 -0.45
C ASN A 54 3.63 -8.64 -1.37
N ILE A 55 4.70 -9.45 -1.45
CA ILE A 55 5.96 -9.03 -2.07
C ILE A 55 5.78 -8.51 -3.50
N TRP A 56 4.94 -9.15 -4.31
CA TRP A 56 4.64 -8.75 -5.69
C TRP A 56 3.94 -7.40 -5.81
N LYS A 57 3.03 -7.10 -4.88
CA LYS A 57 2.30 -5.83 -4.86
C LYS A 57 3.22 -4.69 -4.44
N ILE A 58 4.08 -4.93 -3.45
CA ILE A 58 5.07 -3.96 -2.98
C ILE A 58 6.09 -3.66 -4.09
N THR A 59 6.68 -4.70 -4.69
CA THR A 59 7.70 -4.53 -5.74
C THR A 59 7.13 -3.87 -6.99
N GLY A 60 5.93 -4.27 -7.45
CA GLY A 60 5.28 -3.63 -8.60
C GLY A 60 5.00 -2.14 -8.39
N ARG A 61 4.70 -1.72 -7.15
CA ARG A 61 4.50 -0.30 -6.82
C ARG A 61 5.81 0.47 -6.68
N MET A 62 6.85 -0.13 -6.11
CA MET A 62 8.16 0.51 -5.94
C MET A 62 8.93 0.63 -7.25
N PHE A 63 8.76 -0.34 -8.15
CA PHE A 63 9.49 -0.42 -9.41
C PHE A 63 8.53 -0.53 -10.60
N PRO A 64 7.73 0.53 -10.88
CA PRO A 64 6.75 0.49 -11.96
C PRO A 64 7.39 0.31 -13.35
N MET A 65 8.68 0.63 -13.50
CA MET A 65 9.42 0.41 -14.75
C MET A 65 9.84 -1.04 -14.97
N LEU A 66 9.96 -1.86 -13.93
CA LEU A 66 10.38 -3.26 -14.04
C LEU A 66 9.33 -4.15 -14.75
N LEU A 67 8.07 -3.72 -14.77
CA LEU A 67 6.94 -4.48 -15.34
C LEU A 67 6.50 -3.97 -16.73
N ARG A 68 7.24 -3.01 -17.30
CA ARG A 68 6.91 -2.38 -18.58
C ARG A 68 7.39 -3.25 -19.76
N PRO A 69 6.51 -3.65 -20.70
CA PRO A 69 6.93 -4.38 -21.90
C PRO A 69 7.97 -3.59 -22.70
N TYR A 70 8.99 -4.27 -23.22
CA TYR A 70 10.07 -3.66 -24.00
C TYR A 70 9.57 -2.90 -25.25
N SER A 71 8.40 -3.28 -25.78
CA SER A 71 7.81 -2.71 -26.99
C SER A 71 7.53 -1.20 -26.93
N GLN A 72 7.47 -0.60 -25.75
CA GLN A 72 7.21 0.84 -25.60
C GLN A 72 8.46 1.72 -25.73
N TYR A 73 9.62 1.12 -25.99
CA TYR A 73 10.89 1.82 -26.18
C TYR A 73 11.41 1.77 -27.63
N LEU A 74 10.67 1.13 -28.54
CA LEU A 74 11.02 1.13 -29.96
C LEU A 74 10.39 2.37 -30.63
N PRO A 75 11.19 3.24 -31.29
CA PRO A 75 10.64 4.27 -32.14
C PRO A 75 9.94 3.61 -33.35
N LEU A 76 8.74 4.10 -33.67
CA LEU A 76 7.98 3.74 -34.87
C LEU A 76 8.72 4.17 -36.14
#